data_AF-A0A4R5EGB1-F1
#
_entry.id   AF-A0A4R5EGB1-F1
#
_cell.length_a   1.000
_cell.length_b   1.000
_cell.length_c   1.000
_cell.angle_alpha   90.00
_cell.angle_beta   90.00
_cell.angle_gamma   90.00
#
_symmetry.space_group_name_H-M   'P 1'
#
loop_
_entity.id
_entity.type
_entity.pdbx_description
1 polymer ?
#
loop_
_entity_poly.entity_id
_entity_poly.type
_entity_poly.pdbx_seq_one_letter_code
_entity_poly.pdbx_strand_id
1 'polypeptide(L)' 'MSARAAAQHFNISRGTVEKMLAFSEPPGYRRSAPIKRPKLDGFTDIIDSWLDADKT' A
#
# COMPACT_ATOMS: atom_id res chain seq x y z
N MET A 1 12.09 -12.11 15.93
CA MET A 1 10.73 -11.76 16.41
C MET A 1 9.81 -12.96 16.15
N SER A 2 8.95 -13.36 17.09
CA SER A 2 8.02 -14.49 16.86
C SER A 2 6.80 -14.05 16.03
N ALA A 3 6.10 -14.99 15.38
CA ALA A 3 4.87 -14.67 14.63
C ALA A 3 3.80 -14.00 15.51
N ARG A 4 3.73 -14.37 16.80
CA ARG A 4 2.85 -13.72 17.79
C ARG A 4 3.27 -12.29 18.07
N ALA A 5 4.57 -12.04 18.25
CA ALA A 5 5.09 -10.70 18.50
C ALA A 5 4.86 -9.78 17.28
N ALA A 6 5.04 -10.29 16.06
CA ALA A 6 4.76 -9.55 14.83
C ALA A 6 3.26 -9.23 14.68
N ALA A 7 2.38 -10.18 14.95
CA ALA A 7 0.93 -9.98 14.89
C ALA A 7 0.46 -8.86 15.85
N GLN A 8 1.02 -8.82 17.06
CA GLN A 8 0.73 -7.76 18.04
C GLN A 8 1.29 -6.41 17.58
N HIS A 9 2.53 -6.39 17.08
CA HIS A 9 3.18 -5.15 16.64
C HIS A 9 2.44 -4.47 15.47
N PHE A 10 2.02 -5.25 14.49
CA PHE A 10 1.34 -4.75 13.29
C PHE A 10 -0.19 -4.72 13.40
N ASN A 11 -0.76 -5.16 14.54
CA ASN A 11 -2.20 -5.27 14.76
C ASN A 11 -2.93 -6.05 13.64
N ILE A 12 -2.38 -7.20 13.25
CA ILE A 12 -2.93 -8.10 12.22
C ILE A 12 -3.06 -9.52 12.75
N SER A 13 -3.81 -10.36 12.04
CA SER A 13 -3.97 -11.77 12.42
C SER A 13 -2.66 -12.56 12.28
N ARG A 14 -2.48 -13.59 13.13
CA ARG A 14 -1.34 -14.52 13.00
C ARG A 14 -1.32 -15.22 11.64
N GLY A 15 -2.48 -15.56 11.08
CA GLY A 15 -2.58 -16.14 9.73
C GLY A 15 -2.16 -15.16 8.62
N THR A 16 -2.28 -13.85 8.85
CA THR A 16 -1.73 -12.82 7.94
C THR A 16 -0.21 -12.83 8.01
N VAL A 17 0.37 -12.89 9.21
CA VAL A 17 1.83 -13.00 9.40
C VAL A 17 2.38 -14.26 8.76
N GLU A 18 1.72 -15.40 8.92
CA GLU A 18 2.10 -16.67 8.28
C GLU A 18 2.09 -16.56 6.75
N LYS A 19 1.05 -15.95 6.16
CA LYS A 19 1.01 -15.67 4.71
C LYS A 19 2.14 -14.76 4.26
N MET A 20 2.45 -13.70 5.01
CA MET A 20 3.55 -12.78 4.67
C MET A 20 4.92 -13.47 4.71
N LEU A 21 5.11 -14.44 5.60
CA LEU A 21 6.36 -15.22 5.70
C LEU A 21 6.43 -16.33 4.64
N ALA A 22 5.29 -16.88 4.21
CA ALA A 22 5.22 -17.91 3.19
C ALA A 22 5.48 -17.38 1.77
N PHE A 23 5.22 -16.09 1.53
CA PHE A 23 5.34 -15.47 0.22
C PHE A 23 6.21 -14.21 0.30
N SER A 24 7.42 -14.25 -0.28
CA SER A 24 8.31 -13.08 -0.36
C SER A 24 7.71 -11.95 -1.20
N GLU A 25 6.84 -12.31 -2.16
CA GLU A 25 6.01 -11.39 -2.94
C GLU A 25 4.56 -11.91 -2.96
N PRO A 26 3.54 -11.04 -2.96
CA PRO A 26 2.15 -11.48 -3.06
C PRO A 26 1.95 -12.40 -4.27
N PRO A 27 1.25 -13.53 -4.11
CA PRO A 27 1.10 -14.51 -5.19
C PRO A 27 0.37 -13.89 -6.38
N GLY A 28 1.06 -13.76 -7.52
CA GLY A 28 0.50 -13.54 -8.86
C GLY A 28 -0.32 -12.26 -9.11
N TYR A 29 -0.69 -11.49 -8.08
CA TYR A 29 -1.46 -10.25 -8.21
C TYR A 29 -0.56 -9.10 -8.69
N ARG A 30 -0.14 -9.18 -9.95
CA ARG A 30 0.51 -8.09 -10.66
C ARG A 30 -0.50 -7.46 -11.61
N ARG A 31 -0.60 -6.12 -11.60
CA ARG A 31 -1.38 -5.41 -12.60
C ARG A 31 -0.64 -5.53 -13.93
N SER A 32 -1.31 -6.05 -14.96
CA SER A 32 -0.82 -6.06 -16.34
C SER A 32 -1.17 -4.78 -17.09
N ALA A 33 -2.18 -4.05 -16.63
CA ALA A 33 -2.65 -2.81 -17.23
C ALA A 33 -2.34 -1.58 -16.35
N PRO A 34 -2.19 -0.39 -16.95
CA PRO A 34 -2.05 0.86 -16.22
C PRO A 34 -3.20 1.10 -15.23
N ILE A 35 -2.90 1.77 -14.13
CA ILE A 35 -3.89 2.16 -13.13
C ILE A 35 -4.77 3.26 -13.74
N LYS A 36 -6.03 2.94 -14.03
CA LYS A 36 -7.02 3.96 -14.38
C LYS A 36 -7.41 4.71 -13.10
N ARG A 37 -7.27 6.04 -13.07
CA ARG A 37 -7.77 6.85 -11.95
C ARG A 37 -8.77 7.90 -12.46
N PRO A 38 -9.90 7.46 -13.08
CA PRO A 38 -10.83 8.35 -13.78
C PRO A 38 -11.43 9.46 -12.91
N LYS A 39 -11.41 9.28 -11.58
CA LYS A 39 -11.85 10.31 -10.63
C LYS A 39 -10.71 11.20 -10.15
N LEU A 40 -9.50 10.67 -9.97
CA LEU A 40 -8.39 11.40 -9.34
C LEU A 40 -7.56 12.17 -10.37
N ASP A 41 -7.40 11.63 -11.58
CA ASP A 41 -6.56 12.22 -12.63
C ASP A 41 -7.03 13.64 -13.01
N GLY A 42 -8.32 13.95 -12.87
CA GLY A 42 -8.85 15.30 -13.10
C GLY A 42 -8.50 16.34 -12.02
N PHE A 43 -7.91 15.92 -10.90
CA PHE A 43 -7.57 16.80 -9.77
C PHE A 43 -6.08 16.78 -9.41
N THR A 44 -5.25 15.95 -10.05
CA THR A 44 -3.84 15.81 -9.68
C THR A 44 -3.09 17.12 -9.77
N ASP A 45 -3.32 17.91 -10.82
CA ASP A 45 -2.63 19.18 -11.03
C ASP A 45 -2.95 20.21 -9.93
N ILE A 46 -4.20 20.19 -9.43
CA ILE A 46 -4.62 21.07 -8.32
C ILE A 46 -3.96 20.64 -7.02
N ILE A 47 -3.92 19.33 -6.75
CA ILE A 47 -3.27 18.77 -5.57
C ILE A 47 -1.78 19.08 -5.59
N ASP A 48 -1.11 18.89 -6.73
CA ASP A 48 0.31 19.18 -6.89
C ASP A 48 0.61 20.66 -6.67
N SER A 49 -0.26 21.55 -7.19
CA SER A 49 -0.14 23.00 -6.94
C SER A 49 -0.26 23.36 -5.45
N TRP A 50 -1.14 22.71 -4.69
CA TRP A 50 -1.25 22.95 -3.24
C TRP A 50 -0.02 22.43 -2.49
N LEU A 51 0.46 21.24 -2.84
CA LEU A 51 1.64 20.66 -2.22
C LEU A 51 2.91 21.48 -2.49
N ASP A 52 3.00 22.12 -3.66
CA ASP A 52 4.11 23.02 -3.97
C ASP A 52 3.99 24.35 -3.25
N ALA A 53 2.78 24.90 -3.12
CA ALA A 53 2.53 26.11 -2.32
C ALA A 53 2.83 25.91 -0.83
N ASP A 54 2.55 24.74 -0.27
CA ASP A 54 2.83 24.42 1.14
C ASP A 54 4.33 24.30 1.47
N LYS A 55 5.20 24.19 0.46
CA LYS A 55 6.66 24.12 0.65
C LYS A 55 7.31 25.50 0.80
N THR A 56 6.58 26.59 0.54
CA THR A 56 7.05 27.98 0.66
C THR A 56 6.56 28.62 1.94
#